data_AF-A0A2V9U0D5-F1
#
_entry.id   AF-A0A2V9U0D5-F1
#
_cell.length_a   1.000
_cell.length_b   1.000
_cell.length_c   1.000
_cell.angle_alpha   90.00
_cell.angle_beta   90.00
_cell.angle_gamma   90.00
#
_symmetry.space_group_name_H-M   'P 1'
#
loop_
_entity.id
_entity.type
_entity.pdbx_description
1 polymer ?
#
loop_
_entity_poly.entity_id
_entity_poly.type
_entity_poly.pdbx_seq_one_letter_code
_entity_poly.pdbx_strand_id
1 'polypeptide(L)' 'MTTSLRAVISAEICAKLKALGYARSNRIRLYGEEYEVVSDPFGKDDGVAVEVTTAKERTPRTLKLPKMILRMVSQSRKAA' A
#
# COMPACT_ATOMS: atom_id res chain seq x y z
N MET A 1 3.26 10.65 -21.93
CA MET A 1 2.32 10.19 -20.88
C MET A 1 2.87 8.90 -20.32
N THR A 2 3.59 8.94 -19.19
CA THR A 2 4.28 7.76 -18.66
C THR A 2 3.29 6.87 -17.93
N THR A 3 2.83 5.81 -18.61
CA THR A 3 2.06 4.73 -18.01
C THR A 3 2.94 4.08 -16.94
N SER A 4 2.74 4.45 -15.66
CA SER A 4 3.43 3.82 -14.55
C SER A 4 3.10 2.33 -14.60
N LEU A 5 4.06 1.49 -14.99
CA LEU A 5 3.95 0.05 -14.99
C LEU A 5 3.59 -0.39 -13.56
N ARG A 6 2.31 -0.71 -13.35
CA ARG A 6 1.83 -1.34 -12.12
C ARG A 6 2.26 -2.79 -12.19
N ALA A 7 3.26 -3.15 -11.41
CA ALA A 7 3.63 -4.55 -11.25
C ALA A 7 2.50 -5.28 -10.51
N VAL A 8 2.19 -6.51 -10.94
CA VAL A 8 1.15 -7.33 -10.31
C VAL A 8 1.73 -7.86 -8.99
N ILE A 9 1.08 -7.55 -7.87
CA ILE A 9 1.39 -8.16 -6.57
C ILE A 9 0.56 -9.43 -6.39
N SER A 10 1.03 -10.36 -5.56
CA SER A 10 0.26 -11.57 -5.29
C SER A 10 -1.06 -11.25 -4.58
N ALA A 11 -2.12 -12.00 -4.91
CA ALA A 11 -3.43 -11.84 -4.29
C ALA A 11 -3.38 -12.02 -2.76
N GLU A 12 -2.52 -12.92 -2.27
CA GLU A 12 -2.31 -13.14 -0.83
C GLU A 12 -1.73 -11.90 -0.14
N ILE A 13 -0.71 -11.25 -0.75
CA ILE A 13 -0.12 -10.01 -0.22
C ILE A 13 -1.15 -8.88 -0.28
N CYS A 14 -1.89 -8.74 -1.38
CA CYS A 14 -2.94 -7.74 -1.52
C CYS A 14 -4.00 -7.89 -0.43
N ALA A 15 -4.48 -9.12 -0.18
CA ALA A 15 -5.47 -9.40 0.86
C ALA A 15 -4.95 -9.05 2.26
N LYS A 16 -3.70 -9.42 2.59
CA LYS A 16 -3.07 -9.07 3.88
C LYS A 16 -2.91 -7.57 4.07
N LEU A 17 -2.48 -6.85 3.02
CA LEU A 17 -2.35 -5.39 3.08
C LEU A 17 -3.72 -4.72 3.28
N LYS A 18 -4.76 -5.20 2.60
CA LYS A 18 -6.13 -4.75 2.82
C LYS A 18 -6.59 -4.98 4.27
N ALA A 19 -6.28 -6.15 4.85
CA ALA A 19 -6.58 -6.46 6.24
C ALA A 19 -5.84 -5.56 7.26
N LEU A 20 -4.65 -5.06 6.90
CA LEU A 20 -3.90 -4.09 7.70
C LEU A 20 -4.42 -2.64 7.57
N GLY A 21 -5.42 -2.40 6.73
CA GLY A 21 -6.01 -1.09 6.52
C GLY A 21 -5.56 -0.37 5.26
N TYR A 22 -4.73 -0.99 4.40
CA TYR A 22 -4.29 -0.42 3.12
C TYR A 22 -5.31 -0.64 1.98
N ALA A 23 -6.59 -0.76 2.33
CA ALA A 23 -7.67 -0.91 1.36
C ALA A 23 -8.21 0.46 0.95
N ARG A 24 -8.79 0.54 -0.26
CA ARG A 24 -9.50 1.75 -0.71
C ARG A 24 -10.56 2.18 0.30
N SER A 25 -10.73 3.50 0.43
CA SER A 25 -11.65 4.18 1.34
C SER A 25 -11.33 3.99 2.83
N ASN A 26 -10.11 3.54 3.15
CA ASN A 26 -9.67 3.39 4.52
C ASN A 26 -8.66 4.50 4.90
N ARG A 27 -8.58 4.82 6.19
CA ARG A 27 -7.65 5.85 6.70
C ARG A 27 -6.50 5.18 7.42
N ILE A 28 -5.29 5.52 7.00
CA ILE A 28 -4.05 5.00 7.57
C ILE A 28 -3.24 6.16 8.14
N ARG A 29 -2.52 5.89 9.23
CA ARG A 29 -1.53 6.83 9.75
C ARG A 29 -0.14 6.28 9.46
N LEU A 30 0.63 7.02 8.68
CA LEU A 30 1.99 6.66 8.32
C LEU A 30 2.91 7.85 8.54
N TYR A 31 4.07 7.62 9.14
CA TYR A 31 5.06 8.68 9.43
C TYR A 31 4.51 9.88 10.23
N GLY A 32 3.48 9.65 11.05
CA GLY A 32 2.84 10.70 11.85
C GLY A 32 1.69 11.43 11.15
N GLU A 33 1.51 11.26 9.85
CA GLU A 33 0.45 11.88 9.04
C GLU A 33 -0.69 10.91 8.73
N GLU A 34 -1.91 11.46 8.66
CA GLU A 34 -3.11 10.72 8.23
C GLU A 34 -3.33 10.82 6.73
N TYR A 35 -3.59 9.68 6.13
CA TYR A 35 -3.77 9.49 4.72
C TYR A 35 -5.06 8.70 4.48
N GLU A 36 -5.85 9.13 3.52
CA GLU A 36 -7.02 8.40 3.02
C GLU A 36 -6.61 7.62 1.77
N VAL A 37 -6.68 6.29 1.86
CA VAL A 37 -6.32 5.38 0.78
C VAL A 37 -7.43 5.41 -0.27
N VAL A 38 -7.08 5.72 -1.52
CA VAL A 38 -8.05 5.87 -2.62
C VAL A 38 -7.94 4.75 -3.67
N SER A 39 -6.91 3.93 -3.60
CA SER A 39 -6.69 2.76 -4.47
C SER A 39 -6.23 1.54 -3.69
N ASP A 40 -6.47 0.34 -4.23
CA ASP A 40 -5.92 -0.91 -3.70
C ASP A 40 -4.39 -0.98 -3.83
N PRO A 41 -3.70 -1.80 -3.02
CA PRO A 41 -2.25 -1.97 -3.10
C PRO A 41 -1.83 -2.53 -4.46
N PHE A 42 -0.80 -1.93 -5.06
CA PHE A 42 -0.24 -2.34 -6.35
C PHE A 42 1.29 -2.35 -6.31
N GLY A 43 1.91 -3.17 -7.16
CA GLY A 43 3.35 -3.26 -7.24
C GLY A 43 3.91 -2.03 -7.94
N LYS A 44 4.95 -1.44 -7.36
CA LYS A 44 5.66 -0.30 -7.96
C LYS A 44 7.15 -0.44 -7.68
N ASP A 45 7.94 -0.48 -8.75
CA ASP A 45 9.37 -0.77 -8.72
C ASP A 45 9.64 -2.11 -7.97
N ASP A 46 10.46 -2.07 -6.92
CA ASP A 46 10.87 -3.20 -6.06
C ASP A 46 9.94 -3.40 -4.83
N GLY A 47 8.73 -2.82 -4.83
CA GLY A 47 7.86 -2.84 -3.65
C GLY A 47 6.38 -2.74 -3.95
N VAL A 48 5.60 -2.52 -2.90
CA VAL A 48 4.16 -2.27 -2.99
C VAL A 48 3.88 -0.83 -2.61
N ALA A 49 2.96 -0.21 -3.35
CA ALA A 49 2.50 1.15 -3.12
C ALA A 49 0.97 1.20 -3.10
N VAL A 50 0.47 2.27 -2.52
CA VAL A 50 -0.96 2.64 -2.51
C VAL A 50 -1.09 4.09 -2.97
N GLU A 51 -2.23 4.42 -3.58
CA GLU A 51 -2.56 5.83 -3.80
C GLU A 51 -3.32 6.34 -2.58
N VAL A 52 -2.85 7.48 -2.07
CA VAL A 52 -3.40 8.14 -0.90
C VAL A 52 -3.68 9.61 -1.19
N THR A 53 -4.61 10.17 -0.45
CA THR A 53 -4.86 11.61 -0.39
C THR A 53 -4.75 12.06 1.06
N THR A 54 -4.54 13.34 1.31
CA THR A 54 -4.60 13.89 2.68
C THR A 54 -5.82 14.79 2.80
N ALA A 55 -6.26 15.05 4.03
CA ALA A 55 -7.34 16.01 4.25
C ALA A 55 -7.00 17.42 3.72
N LYS A 56 -5.71 17.76 3.70
CA LYS A 56 -5.19 19.05 3.21
C LYS A 56 -5.04 19.07 1.69
N GLU A 57 -4.70 17.94 1.08
CA GLU A 57 -4.42 17.82 -0.35
C GLU A 57 -5.21 16.67 -0.96
N ARG A 58 -6.27 17.02 -1.71
CA ARG A 58 -7.13 16.07 -2.44
C ARG A 58 -6.45 15.45 -3.67
N THR A 59 -5.20 15.81 -3.95
CA THR A 59 -4.46 15.25 -5.08
C THR A 59 -3.96 13.85 -4.71
N PRO A 60 -4.32 12.80 -5.48
CA PRO A 60 -3.82 11.45 -5.24
C PRO A 60 -2.30 11.41 -5.36
N ARG A 61 -1.65 10.84 -4.35
CA ARG A 61 -0.20 10.65 -4.29
C ARG A 61 0.10 9.18 -4.15
N THR A 62 1.10 8.70 -4.87
CA THR A 62 1.58 7.34 -4.66
C THR A 62 2.48 7.29 -3.44
N LEU A 63 2.08 6.53 -2.42
CA LEU A 63 2.86 6.27 -1.23
C LEU A 63 3.39 4.84 -1.27
N LYS A 64 4.72 4.68 -1.20
CA LYS A 64 5.37 3.37 -1.12
C LYS A 64 5.27 2.87 0.32
N LEU A 65 4.85 1.61 0.47
CA LEU A 65 4.75 0.99 1.77
C LEU A 65 6.15 0.67 2.31
N PRO A 66 6.41 0.87 3.62
CA PRO A 66 7.67 0.51 4.23
C PRO A 66 7.96 -0.98 4.02
N LYS A 67 9.22 -1.32 3.71
CA LYS A 67 9.67 -2.72 3.55
C LYS A 67 9.36 -3.58 4.80
N MET A 68 9.29 -2.97 5.98
CA MET A 68 8.91 -3.65 7.22
C MET A 68 7.49 -4.24 7.17
N ILE A 69 6.52 -3.50 6.62
CA ILE A 69 5.14 -3.97 6.47
C ILE A 69 5.08 -5.10 5.44
N LEU A 70 5.82 -4.94 4.33
CA LEU A 70 5.95 -5.97 3.31
C LEU A 70 6.57 -7.26 3.87
N ARG A 71 7.54 -7.11 4.78
CA ARG A 71 8.14 -8.24 5.50
C ARG A 71 7.14 -8.91 6.44
N MET A 72 6.31 -8.16 7.17
CA MET A 72 5.28 -8.73 8.04
C MET A 72 4.24 -9.54 7.25
N VAL A 73 3.79 -9.04 6.09
CA VAL A 73 2.79 -9.77 5.27
C VAL A 73 3.39 -10.92 4.46
N SER A 74 4.69 -10.87 4.13
CA SER A 74 5.38 -11.97 3.43
C SER A 74 5.88 -13.07 4.38
N GLN A 75 6.23 -12.73 5.63
CA GLN A 75 6.75 -13.69 6.61
C GLN A 75 5.69 -14.55 7.31
N SER A 76 4.42 -14.48 6.93
CA SER A 76 3.39 -15.39 7.49
C SER A 76 3.60 -16.88 7.17
N ARG A 77 4.70 -17.25 6.50
CA ARG A 77 5.21 -18.63 6.40
C ARG A 77 6.73 -18.66 6.61
N LYS A 78 7.19 -18.54 7.85
CA LYS A 78 8.41 -19.23 8.37
C LYS A 78 8.36 -19.26 9.90
N ALA A 79 7.49 -20.09 10.44
CA ALA A 79 7.58 -20.61 11.80
C ALA A 79 6.87 -21.98 11.82
N ALA A 80 7.59 -23.01 11.37
CA ALA A 80 7.42 -24.42 11.71
C ALA A 80 8.56 -25.19 11.04
#